data_AF-A0A5B8CA72-F1
#
_entry.id   AF-A0A5B8CA72-F1
#
_cell.length_a   1.000
_cell.length_b   1.000
_cell.length_c   1.000
_cell.angle_alpha   90.00
_cell.angle_beta   90.00
_cell.angle_gamma   90.00
#
_symmetry.space_group_name_H-M   'P 1'
#
loop_
_entity.id
_entity.type
_entity.pdbx_description
1 polymer ?
#
loop_
_entity_poly.entity_id
_entity_poly.type
_entity_poly.pdbx_seq_one_letter_code
_entity_poly.pdbx_strand_id
1 'polypeptide(L)'
;MQSAACGMLGDIGRQLDANVFPRVFDNGVVMPSTPGVASSALGKETEHEQQRSRGPAAGSRQGTARRKGTPRRSRQAGASARIGGGLLRAAYEAQVVSLEAAYPALRVFPDDDGMWLQAESSILSGLEYGATFLVALPFAPGAGPRAWGFWNDPGGSLWIGPRHTNFFDGSICAFSPVDNVWAEGGNLTSLMDLYTVWAFRHLHLEVLGRWPGRQYSLPPPNEVLNPYYRLVQCQDAELCGCGSLTARYVECCKPKDLRSDFGRLAQEFVRRMGGKLGDRQPPQPVVDFVEGGGSTPKIRDVHNLMAATVPTSKPA
;
A
#
# COMPACT_ATOMS: atom_id res chain seq x y z
N MET A 1 -19.39 -13.45 9.85
CA MET A 1 -19.47 -12.35 8.87
C MET A 1 -20.81 -12.42 8.15
N GLN A 2 -21.60 -11.33 8.14
CA GLN A 2 -22.92 -11.30 7.50
C GLN A 2 -22.79 -11.52 5.98
N SER A 3 -23.77 -12.20 5.35
CA SER A 3 -23.76 -12.54 3.91
C SER A 3 -23.51 -11.33 2.99
N ALA A 4 -23.91 -10.12 3.42
CA ALA A 4 -23.71 -8.90 2.66
C ALA A 4 -22.25 -8.43 2.62
N ALA A 5 -21.51 -8.54 3.73
CA ALA A 5 -20.11 -8.15 3.81
C ALA A 5 -19.22 -9.07 2.95
N CYS A 6 -19.47 -10.38 2.97
CA CYS A 6 -18.79 -11.32 2.06
C CYS A 6 -19.08 -11.01 0.58
N GLY A 7 -20.32 -10.62 0.26
CA GLY A 7 -20.69 -10.17 -1.09
C GLY A 7 -19.89 -8.94 -1.52
N MET A 8 -19.85 -7.90 -0.68
CA MET A 8 -19.10 -6.67 -0.95
C MET A 8 -17.60 -6.91 -1.10
N LEU A 9 -17.03 -7.74 -0.22
CA LEU A 9 -15.63 -8.16 -0.27
C LEU A 9 -15.31 -8.83 -1.61
N GLY A 10 -16.16 -9.76 -2.04
CA GLY A 10 -16.02 -10.43 -3.33
C GLY A 10 -16.18 -9.49 -4.52
N ASP A 11 -17.07 -8.50 -4.45
CA ASP A 11 -17.32 -7.53 -5.51
C ASP A 11 -16.13 -6.59 -5.72
N ILE A 12 -15.62 -5.99 -4.63
CA ILE A 12 -14.41 -5.17 -4.67
C ILE A 12 -13.21 -6.02 -5.10
N GLY A 13 -13.11 -7.27 -4.65
CA GLY A 13 -12.06 -8.19 -5.07
C GLY A 13 -12.05 -8.46 -6.58
N ARG A 14 -13.23 -8.58 -7.22
CA ARG A 14 -13.35 -8.70 -8.68
C ARG A 14 -12.98 -7.40 -9.40
N GLN A 15 -13.31 -6.24 -8.83
CA GLN A 15 -12.89 -4.94 -9.37
C GLN A 15 -11.36 -4.81 -9.36
N LEU A 16 -10.72 -5.14 -8.24
CA LEU A 16 -9.26 -5.14 -8.12
C LEU A 16 -8.59 -6.08 -9.13
N ASP A 17 -9.12 -7.30 -9.34
CA ASP A 17 -8.66 -8.21 -10.39
C ASP A 17 -8.78 -7.59 -11.80
N ALA A 18 -9.83 -6.80 -12.04
CA ALA A 18 -10.06 -6.07 -13.28
C ALA A 18 -9.28 -4.74 -13.37
N ASN A 19 -8.38 -4.46 -12.42
CA ASN A 19 -7.63 -3.20 -12.33
C ASN A 19 -8.55 -1.97 -12.20
N VAL A 20 -9.68 -2.14 -11.51
CA VAL A 20 -10.60 -1.09 -11.08
C VAL A 20 -10.41 -0.91 -9.58
N PHE A 21 -9.88 0.24 -9.18
CA PHE A 21 -9.58 0.52 -7.77
C PHE A 21 -10.87 0.92 -7.03
N PRO A 22 -11.06 0.46 -5.79
CA PRO A 22 -12.16 0.91 -4.94
C PRO A 22 -11.97 2.37 -4.53
N ARG A 23 -13.04 2.96 -4.01
CA ARG A 23 -12.99 4.26 -3.33
C ARG A 23 -12.85 4.05 -1.84
N VAL A 24 -12.12 4.94 -1.18
CA VAL A 24 -12.02 4.99 0.28
C VAL A 24 -12.75 6.23 0.75
N PHE A 25 -13.71 6.02 1.64
CA PHE A 25 -14.51 7.07 2.27
C PHE A 25 -13.94 7.40 3.64
N ASP A 26 -14.48 8.46 4.25
CA ASP A 26 -14.18 8.85 5.63
C ASP A 26 -14.21 7.63 6.57
N ASN A 27 -13.33 7.66 7.57
CA ASN A 27 -13.04 6.58 8.50
C ASN A 27 -12.47 5.31 7.84
N GLY A 28 -11.90 5.42 6.64
CA GLY A 28 -11.22 4.34 5.94
C GLY A 28 -12.15 3.22 5.47
N VAL A 29 -13.37 3.54 5.05
CA VAL A 29 -14.32 2.53 4.54
C VAL A 29 -14.09 2.30 3.05
N VAL A 30 -13.71 1.07 2.68
CA VAL A 30 -13.51 0.67 1.27
C VAL A 30 -14.84 0.28 0.63
N MET A 31 -15.14 0.89 -0.51
CA MET A 31 -16.39 0.68 -1.25
C MET A 31 -16.10 0.41 -2.73
N PRO A 32 -16.97 -0.37 -3.42
CA PRO A 32 -16.82 -0.61 -4.84
C PRO A 32 -16.93 0.69 -5.65
N SER A 33 -16.14 0.78 -6.71
CA SER A 33 -16.24 1.86 -7.69
C SER A 33 -17.46 1.67 -8.60
N THR A 34 -18.09 2.78 -9.02
CA THR A 34 -19.21 2.75 -9.98
C THR A 34 -18.73 2.27 -11.35
N PRO A 35 -19.40 1.29 -11.99
CA PRO A 35 -19.03 0.81 -13.33
C PRO A 35 -19.17 1.93 -14.37
N GLY A 36 -18.11 2.21 -15.15
CA GLY A 36 -18.11 3.22 -16.20
C GLY A 36 -16.79 3.97 -16.37
N VAL A 37 -15.88 3.87 -15.39
CA VAL A 37 -14.52 4.42 -15.49
C VAL A 37 -13.53 3.28 -15.70
N ALA A 38 -13.40 2.80 -16.94
CA ALA A 38 -12.22 2.04 -17.34
C ALA A 38 -11.03 3.01 -17.31
N SER A 39 -10.31 3.06 -16.19
CA SER A 39 -9.26 4.05 -15.96
C SER A 39 -7.89 3.40 -16.10
N SER A 40 -7.14 3.75 -17.14
CA SER A 40 -5.71 3.46 -17.18
C SER A 40 -4.99 4.41 -16.22
N ALA A 41 -4.56 3.91 -15.07
CA ALA A 41 -3.35 4.34 -14.34
C ALA A 41 -3.33 3.70 -12.95
N LEU A 42 -2.16 3.22 -12.56
CA LEU A 42 -1.75 3.08 -11.17
C LEU A 42 -1.88 4.45 -10.50
N GLY A 43 -2.32 4.52 -9.24
CA GLY A 43 -2.37 5.81 -8.53
C GLY A 43 -3.73 6.26 -8.03
N LYS A 44 -4.80 5.52 -8.32
CA LYS A 44 -6.18 5.96 -8.04
C LYS A 44 -6.80 5.38 -6.77
N GLU A 45 -6.07 4.56 -6.01
CA GLU A 45 -6.46 4.30 -4.62
C GLU A 45 -6.40 5.56 -3.73
N THR A 46 -6.03 6.70 -4.31
CA THR A 46 -5.96 8.03 -3.70
C THR A 46 -7.22 8.89 -3.91
N GLU A 47 -8.21 8.43 -4.70
CA GLU A 47 -9.49 9.15 -4.91
C GLU A 47 -10.37 9.06 -3.66
N HIS A 48 -10.05 9.90 -2.67
CA HIS A 48 -10.83 10.09 -1.45
C HIS A 48 -12.17 10.78 -1.76
N GLU A 49 -13.30 10.20 -1.32
CA GLU A 49 -14.62 10.82 -1.47
C GLU A 49 -15.24 11.18 -0.11
N GLN A 50 -15.48 12.48 0.09
CA GLN A 50 -16.34 12.96 1.17
C GLN A 50 -17.80 12.63 0.85
N GLN A 51 -18.52 12.08 1.82
CA GLN A 51 -19.93 11.75 1.67
C GLN A 51 -20.80 13.03 1.65
N ARG A 52 -21.01 13.61 0.46
CA ARG A 52 -21.99 14.71 0.28
C ARG A 52 -23.35 14.18 -0.15
N SER A 53 -24.40 14.60 0.55
CA SER A 53 -25.79 14.45 0.14
C SER A 53 -26.02 15.05 -1.26
N ARG A 54 -26.47 14.23 -2.21
CA ARG A 54 -26.75 14.61 -3.61
C ARG A 54 -27.84 15.68 -3.70
N GLY A 55 -27.46 16.89 -4.13
CA GLY A 55 -28.38 17.90 -4.69
C GLY A 55 -28.58 17.69 -6.21
N PRO A 56 -29.69 18.17 -6.80
CA PRO A 56 -30.06 17.86 -8.17
C PRO A 56 -29.15 18.53 -9.21
N ALA A 57 -28.96 17.83 -10.33
CA ALA A 57 -28.09 18.19 -11.45
C ALA A 57 -28.50 19.50 -12.13
N ALA A 58 -27.52 20.37 -12.37
CA ALA A 58 -27.68 21.56 -13.20
C ALA A 58 -26.66 21.56 -14.36
N GLY A 59 -27.18 21.44 -15.58
CA GLY A 59 -26.77 22.23 -16.75
C GLY A 59 -25.44 21.91 -17.45
N SER A 60 -25.53 21.20 -18.58
CA SER A 60 -24.49 21.13 -19.61
C SER A 60 -24.20 22.48 -20.27
N ARG A 61 -22.93 22.86 -20.45
CA ARG A 61 -22.53 23.89 -21.42
C ARG A 61 -21.50 23.34 -22.40
N GLN A 62 -21.90 23.34 -23.68
CA GLN A 62 -21.06 23.08 -24.84
C GLN A 62 -19.98 24.15 -25.00
N GLY A 63 -18.76 23.71 -25.30
CA GLY A 63 -17.65 24.54 -25.79
C GLY A 63 -17.04 23.92 -27.03
N THR A 64 -16.78 24.74 -28.05
CA THR A 64 -16.49 24.39 -29.44
C THR A 64 -15.03 24.01 -29.71
N ALA A 65 -14.81 23.31 -30.83
CA ALA A 65 -13.52 22.79 -31.29
C ALA A 65 -12.67 23.79 -32.10
N ARG A 66 -11.34 23.76 -31.91
CA ARG A 66 -10.26 23.65 -32.95
C ARG A 66 -8.91 24.22 -32.50
N ARG A 67 -7.84 23.42 -32.53
CA ARG A 67 -6.78 23.43 -33.58
C ARG A 67 -5.68 22.39 -33.27
N LYS A 68 -5.30 21.64 -34.30
CA LYS A 68 -4.17 20.70 -34.33
C LYS A 68 -2.84 21.46 -34.40
N GLY A 69 -1.88 21.10 -33.55
CA GLY A 69 -0.47 21.44 -33.64
C GLY A 69 0.38 20.17 -33.56
N THR A 70 1.43 20.11 -34.36
CA THR A 70 2.33 18.96 -34.64
C THR A 70 3.14 18.50 -33.41
N PRO A 71 3.51 17.20 -33.31
CA PRO A 71 4.20 16.68 -32.14
C PRO A 71 5.70 16.94 -32.24
N ARG A 72 6.27 17.61 -31.23
CA ARG A 72 7.73 17.68 -31.06
C ARG A 72 8.16 16.71 -29.97
N ARG A 73 9.06 15.80 -30.37
CA ARG A 73 9.67 14.71 -29.60
C ARG A 73 10.26 15.15 -28.24
N SER A 74 9.96 14.31 -27.24
CA SER A 74 10.81 13.78 -26.17
C SER A 74 11.71 14.73 -25.37
N ARG A 75 11.37 14.88 -24.09
CA ARG A 75 12.33 14.71 -22.99
C ARG A 75 11.66 13.88 -21.89
N GLN A 76 12.28 12.75 -21.52
CA GLN A 76 11.96 12.00 -20.31
C GLN A 76 12.17 12.93 -19.10
N ALA A 77 11.14 13.12 -18.28
CA ALA A 77 11.27 13.71 -16.96
C ALA A 77 11.81 12.63 -16.01
N GLY A 78 13.14 12.53 -15.94
CA GLY A 78 13.83 11.75 -14.91
C GLY A 78 14.09 12.63 -13.69
N ALA A 79 13.78 12.09 -12.52
CA ALA A 79 13.95 12.66 -11.17
C ALA A 79 12.99 13.81 -10.81
N SER A 80 11.93 13.46 -10.09
CA SER A 80 11.17 14.43 -9.29
C SER A 80 12.14 15.13 -8.32
N ALA A 81 12.12 16.47 -8.28
CA ALA A 81 13.00 17.24 -7.41
C ALA A 81 12.71 16.88 -5.94
N ARG A 82 13.76 16.52 -5.17
CA ARG A 82 13.62 16.20 -3.75
C ARG A 82 13.22 17.47 -2.99
N ILE A 83 12.14 17.38 -2.22
CA ILE A 83 11.68 18.47 -1.35
C ILE A 83 12.67 18.60 -0.20
N GLY A 84 13.08 19.83 0.18
CA GLY A 84 13.96 20.03 1.33
C GLY A 84 13.28 19.70 2.66
N GLY A 85 14.02 19.27 3.69
CA GLY A 85 13.39 18.73 4.91
C GLY A 85 12.48 19.70 5.69
N GLY A 86 12.81 21.00 5.72
CA GLY A 86 11.92 22.01 6.30
C GLY A 86 10.61 22.19 5.53
N LEU A 87 10.63 21.96 4.21
CA LEU A 87 9.42 21.99 3.38
C LEU A 87 8.57 20.73 3.58
N LEU A 88 9.18 19.56 3.82
CA LEU A 88 8.46 18.33 4.16
C LEU A 88 7.70 18.47 5.47
N ARG A 89 8.34 19.04 6.51
CA ARG A 89 7.67 19.34 7.79
C ARG A 89 6.42 20.18 7.59
N ALA A 90 6.57 21.35 6.95
CA ALA A 90 5.45 22.25 6.70
C ALA A 90 4.35 21.59 5.84
N ALA A 91 4.72 20.79 4.84
CA ALA A 91 3.77 20.09 3.99
C ALA A 91 2.93 19.06 4.75
N TYR A 92 3.52 18.31 5.67
CA TYR A 92 2.79 17.34 6.48
C TYR A 92 1.93 18.03 7.56
N GLU A 93 2.49 19.00 8.29
CA GLU A 93 1.78 19.72 9.35
C GLU A 93 0.54 20.44 8.81
N ALA A 94 0.62 21.04 7.63
CA ALA A 94 -0.50 21.75 6.99
C ALA A 94 -1.70 20.83 6.66
N GLN A 95 -1.49 19.51 6.60
CA GLN A 95 -2.50 18.53 6.20
C GLN A 95 -3.16 17.82 7.39
N VAL A 96 -2.65 17.98 8.62
CA VAL A 96 -3.14 17.26 9.80
C VAL A 96 -4.64 17.49 10.04
N VAL A 97 -5.11 18.74 9.93
CA VAL A 97 -6.54 19.07 10.13
C VAL A 97 -7.44 18.39 9.10
N SER A 98 -7.04 18.39 7.82
CA SER A 98 -7.80 17.69 6.79
C SER A 98 -7.76 16.17 6.96
N LEU A 99 -6.64 15.64 7.48
CA LEU A 99 -6.50 14.22 7.74
C LEU A 99 -7.39 13.79 8.91
N GLU A 100 -7.43 14.58 10.00
CA GLU A 100 -8.29 14.34 11.15
C GLU A 100 -9.78 14.36 10.75
N ALA A 101 -10.17 15.23 9.82
CA ALA A 101 -11.54 15.23 9.28
C ALA A 101 -11.89 13.92 8.55
N ALA A 102 -10.94 13.35 7.80
CA ALA A 102 -11.12 12.09 7.07
C ALA A 102 -10.95 10.84 7.97
N TYR A 103 -10.11 10.93 9.00
CA TYR A 103 -9.79 9.86 9.95
C TYR A 103 -9.92 10.40 11.39
N PRO A 104 -11.13 10.45 11.96
CA PRO A 104 -11.39 11.15 13.23
C PRO A 104 -10.69 10.57 14.47
N ALA A 105 -10.23 9.32 14.41
CA ALA A 105 -9.43 8.68 15.46
C ALA A 105 -7.92 9.00 15.36
N LEU A 106 -7.53 9.92 14.47
CA LEU A 106 -6.13 10.29 14.25
C LEU A 106 -5.47 10.80 15.54
N ARG A 107 -4.31 10.26 15.85
CA ARG A 107 -3.37 10.79 16.85
C ARG A 107 -2.05 11.12 16.17
N VAL A 108 -1.48 12.26 16.53
CA VAL A 108 -0.21 12.73 15.98
C VAL A 108 0.80 12.82 17.12
N PHE A 109 1.97 12.24 16.93
CA PHE A 109 3.06 12.30 17.90
C PHE A 109 4.28 12.98 17.26
N PRO A 110 4.74 14.12 17.80
CA PRO A 110 5.90 14.82 17.26
C PRO A 110 7.19 14.03 17.55
N ASP A 111 8.14 14.09 16.63
CA ASP A 111 9.51 13.60 16.79
C ASP A 111 10.49 14.62 16.19
N ASP A 112 11.75 14.64 16.64
CA ASP A 112 12.72 15.60 16.12
C ASP A 112 13.00 15.36 14.61
N ASP A 113 12.96 14.09 14.18
CA ASP A 113 13.28 13.67 12.82
C ASP A 113 12.05 13.53 11.91
N GLY A 114 10.84 13.80 12.42
CA GLY A 114 9.59 13.62 11.68
C GLY A 114 8.32 13.75 12.52
N MET A 115 7.25 13.11 12.07
CA MET A 115 6.04 12.93 12.87
C MET A 115 5.50 11.51 12.74
N TRP A 116 4.89 11.02 13.81
CA TRP A 116 4.12 9.78 13.79
C TRP A 116 2.64 10.08 13.67
N LEU A 117 1.95 9.28 12.87
CA LEU A 117 0.50 9.24 12.78
C LEU A 117 0.02 7.87 13.27
N GLN A 118 -0.98 7.86 14.13
CA GLN A 118 -1.76 6.68 14.44
C GLN A 118 -3.19 6.94 14.00
N ALA A 119 -3.73 6.13 13.11
CA ALA A 119 -5.09 6.30 12.60
C ALA A 119 -5.81 4.96 12.52
N GLU A 120 -7.11 4.98 12.78
CA GLU A 120 -7.98 3.82 12.67
C GLU A 120 -8.76 3.85 11.35
N SER A 121 -8.95 2.68 10.77
CA SER A 121 -9.68 2.45 9.54
C SER A 121 -10.72 1.37 9.76
N SER A 122 -11.96 1.63 9.36
CA SER A 122 -13.06 0.66 9.46
C SER A 122 -12.94 -0.47 8.44
N ILE A 123 -12.18 -0.26 7.36
CA ILE A 123 -11.93 -1.19 6.25
C ILE A 123 -13.19 -1.54 5.44
N LEU A 124 -14.22 -2.09 6.07
CA LEU A 124 -15.45 -2.53 5.41
C LEU A 124 -16.65 -2.28 6.32
N SER A 125 -17.71 -1.69 5.76
CA SER A 125 -18.97 -1.48 6.48
C SER A 125 -19.56 -2.81 6.99
N GLY A 126 -19.93 -2.86 8.26
CA GLY A 126 -20.53 -4.05 8.90
C GLY A 126 -19.53 -5.10 9.39
N LEU A 127 -18.22 -4.79 9.37
CA LEU A 127 -17.20 -5.53 10.11
C LEU A 127 -17.20 -5.08 11.58
N GLU A 128 -17.01 -6.01 12.51
CA GLU A 128 -17.00 -5.72 13.95
C GLU A 128 -15.66 -5.16 14.44
N TYR A 129 -14.61 -5.29 13.63
CA TYR A 129 -13.27 -4.79 13.90
C TYR A 129 -12.76 -3.97 12.70
N GLY A 130 -11.77 -3.13 12.95
CA GLY A 130 -11.07 -2.36 11.94
C GLY A 130 -9.56 -2.63 11.97
N ALA A 131 -8.79 -1.71 11.41
CA ALA A 131 -7.33 -1.72 11.48
C ALA A 131 -6.80 -0.41 12.07
N THR A 132 -5.77 -0.51 12.91
CA THR A 132 -4.92 0.62 13.31
C THR A 132 -3.68 0.64 12.44
N PHE A 133 -3.35 1.81 11.92
CA PHE A 133 -2.10 2.07 11.22
C PHE A 133 -1.21 2.99 12.05
N LEU A 134 0.05 2.60 12.22
CA LEU A 134 1.10 3.44 12.77
C LEU A 134 2.06 3.84 11.64
N VAL A 135 2.17 5.15 11.36
CA VAL A 135 2.92 5.69 10.22
C VAL A 135 4.00 6.66 10.70
N ALA A 136 5.26 6.36 10.40
CA ALA A 136 6.39 7.26 10.54
C ALA A 136 6.56 8.10 9.27
N LEU A 137 6.51 9.43 9.42
CA LEU A 137 6.76 10.40 8.36
C LEU A 137 8.05 11.15 8.62
N PRO A 138 9.20 10.75 8.03
CA PRO A 138 10.45 11.45 8.22
C PRO A 138 10.43 12.83 7.54
N PHE A 139 11.09 13.82 8.16
CA PHE A 139 11.39 15.10 7.51
C PHE A 139 12.65 15.02 6.64
N ALA A 140 13.44 13.94 6.75
CA ALA A 140 14.58 13.70 5.89
C ALA A 140 14.12 13.29 4.47
N PRO A 141 14.49 14.05 3.41
CA PRO A 141 14.08 13.73 2.05
C PRO A 141 14.69 12.42 1.54
N GLY A 142 13.90 11.66 0.77
CA GLY A 142 14.29 10.40 0.17
C GLY A 142 14.13 9.17 1.07
N ALA A 143 13.74 9.33 2.34
CA ALA A 143 13.52 8.21 3.25
C ALA A 143 12.15 7.53 3.03
N GLY A 144 11.15 8.26 2.51
CA GLY A 144 9.77 7.81 2.38
C GLY A 144 9.09 7.51 3.73
N PRO A 145 7.75 7.31 3.73
CA PRO A 145 7.04 6.89 4.94
C PRO A 145 7.28 5.42 5.24
N ARG A 146 7.20 5.06 6.53
CA ARG A 146 7.07 3.66 6.97
C ARG A 146 5.77 3.50 7.73
N ALA A 147 5.05 2.43 7.46
CA ALA A 147 3.79 2.17 8.13
C ALA A 147 3.67 0.71 8.58
N TRP A 148 2.96 0.46 9.66
CA TRP A 148 2.60 -0.87 10.12
C TRP A 148 1.11 -0.90 10.41
N GLY A 149 0.45 -2.00 10.03
CA GLY A 149 -0.98 -2.19 10.21
C GLY A 149 -1.28 -3.33 11.17
N PHE A 150 -2.25 -3.10 12.04
CA PHE A 150 -2.70 -4.03 13.07
C PHE A 150 -4.22 -4.16 13.04
N TRP A 151 -4.76 -5.36 13.09
CA TRP A 151 -6.17 -5.60 13.32
C TRP A 151 -6.55 -5.19 14.75
N ASN A 152 -7.68 -4.51 14.89
CA ASN A 152 -8.25 -4.12 16.18
C ASN A 152 -9.08 -5.30 16.73
N ASP A 153 -8.42 -6.42 17.02
CA ASP A 153 -9.07 -7.62 17.54
C ASP A 153 -9.49 -7.43 19.01
N PRO A 154 -10.59 -8.05 19.49
CA PRO A 154 -11.00 -7.93 20.89
C PRO A 154 -9.93 -8.39 21.90
N GLY A 155 -9.01 -9.26 21.49
CA GLY A 155 -7.88 -9.73 22.31
C GLY A 155 -6.67 -8.79 22.34
N GLY A 156 -6.69 -7.71 21.56
CA GLY A 156 -5.56 -6.79 21.42
C GLY A 156 -5.19 -6.55 19.96
N SER A 157 -4.22 -5.66 19.73
CA SER A 157 -3.76 -5.35 18.37
C SER A 157 -2.94 -6.49 17.78
N LEU A 158 -3.39 -7.05 16.65
CA LEU A 158 -2.69 -8.14 15.96
C LEU A 158 -2.08 -7.63 14.66
N TRP A 159 -0.79 -7.84 14.42
CA TRP A 159 -0.17 -7.46 13.14
C TRP A 159 -0.86 -8.18 11.97
N ILE A 160 -1.27 -7.41 10.95
CA ILE A 160 -2.08 -7.91 9.83
C ILE A 160 -1.36 -9.00 9.02
N GLY A 161 -0.03 -8.96 8.97
CA GLY A 161 0.77 -10.06 8.43
C GLY A 161 1.73 -9.68 7.31
N PRO A 162 2.52 -10.66 6.82
CA PRO A 162 3.73 -10.39 6.04
C PRO A 162 3.48 -10.07 4.57
N ARG A 163 2.30 -10.33 4.02
CA ARG A 163 2.06 -10.20 2.58
C ARG A 163 2.08 -8.73 2.16
N HIS A 164 2.85 -8.42 1.10
CA HIS A 164 3.09 -7.04 0.66
C HIS A 164 3.59 -6.12 1.79
N THR A 165 4.62 -6.59 2.51
CA THR A 165 5.40 -5.79 3.46
C THR A 165 6.88 -5.79 3.06
N ASN A 166 7.60 -4.76 3.46
CA ASN A 166 9.03 -4.60 3.25
C ASN A 166 9.81 -5.60 4.10
N PHE A 167 10.95 -6.02 3.55
CA PHE A 167 11.94 -6.74 4.32
C PHE A 167 12.83 -5.75 5.06
N PHE A 168 13.17 -5.94 6.33
CA PHE A 168 12.78 -7.01 7.27
C PHE A 168 11.71 -6.56 8.26
N ASP A 169 11.45 -5.27 8.30
CA ASP A 169 10.70 -4.63 9.37
C ASP A 169 9.18 -4.83 9.26
N GLY A 170 8.69 -5.57 8.26
CA GLY A 170 7.26 -5.82 8.10
C GLY A 170 6.44 -4.55 7.85
N SER A 171 7.10 -3.44 7.46
CA SER A 171 6.39 -2.21 7.11
C SER A 171 5.62 -2.37 5.80
N ILE A 172 4.48 -1.69 5.65
CA ILE A 172 3.57 -1.85 4.51
C ILE A 172 4.28 -1.46 3.20
N CYS A 173 4.23 -2.35 2.21
CA CYS A 173 4.69 -2.12 0.84
C CYS A 173 3.46 -1.95 -0.07
N ALA A 174 2.77 -0.82 0.05
CA ALA A 174 1.53 -0.54 -0.71
C ALA A 174 1.77 0.15 -2.06
N PHE A 175 2.88 0.86 -2.21
CA PHE A 175 3.25 1.60 -3.43
C PHE A 175 4.77 1.65 -3.59
N SER A 176 5.21 2.03 -4.78
CA SER A 176 6.61 2.17 -5.18
C SER A 176 6.86 3.60 -5.68
N PRO A 177 8.00 4.24 -5.40
CA PRO A 177 8.29 5.60 -5.87
C PRO A 177 8.17 5.80 -7.40
N VAL A 178 8.19 4.72 -8.19
CA VAL A 178 8.04 4.77 -9.65
C VAL A 178 6.60 4.66 -10.15
N ASP A 179 5.66 4.21 -9.31
CA ASP A 179 4.26 4.07 -9.70
C ASP A 179 3.50 5.41 -9.66
N ASN A 180 4.12 6.44 -9.07
CA ASN A 180 3.58 7.79 -8.89
C ASN A 180 2.21 7.83 -8.19
N VAL A 181 1.88 6.79 -7.42
CA VAL A 181 0.64 6.74 -6.63
C VAL A 181 0.70 7.73 -5.48
N TRP A 182 1.86 7.85 -4.85
CA TRP A 182 2.11 8.80 -3.79
C TRP A 182 3.57 9.23 -3.78
N ALA A 183 3.85 10.46 -3.34
CA ALA A 183 5.20 11.02 -3.23
C ALA A 183 5.38 11.75 -1.91
N GLU A 184 6.64 11.92 -1.47
CA GLU A 184 6.99 12.64 -0.25
C GLU A 184 6.37 14.05 -0.21
N GLY A 185 5.86 14.46 0.94
CA GLY A 185 5.07 15.69 1.08
C GLY A 185 3.69 15.65 0.39
N GLY A 186 3.30 14.53 -0.22
CA GLY A 186 2.02 14.34 -0.89
C GLY A 186 0.83 14.29 0.06
N ASN A 187 -0.35 14.04 -0.51
CA ASN A 187 -1.60 14.05 0.24
C ASN A 187 -1.63 12.95 1.32
N LEU A 188 -1.77 13.31 2.59
CA LEU A 188 -1.76 12.33 3.69
C LEU A 188 -3.01 11.44 3.72
N THR A 189 -4.17 11.96 3.34
CA THR A 189 -5.40 11.16 3.22
C THR A 189 -5.22 10.08 2.17
N SER A 190 -4.67 10.42 1.01
CA SER A 190 -4.33 9.47 -0.05
C SER A 190 -3.33 8.38 0.40
N LEU A 191 -2.38 8.72 1.28
CA LEU A 191 -1.46 7.75 1.88
C LEU A 191 -2.20 6.77 2.81
N MET A 192 -3.12 7.28 3.62
CA MET A 192 -3.93 6.45 4.52
C MET A 192 -4.92 5.56 3.75
N ASP A 193 -5.50 6.07 2.66
CA ASP A 193 -6.40 5.31 1.79
C ASP A 193 -5.66 4.13 1.13
N LEU A 194 -4.42 4.37 0.70
CA LEU A 194 -3.49 3.34 0.23
C LEU A 194 -3.29 2.19 1.23
N TYR A 195 -3.01 2.53 2.49
CA TYR A 195 -2.83 1.55 3.55
C TYR A 195 -4.14 0.84 3.93
N THR A 196 -5.25 1.57 3.91
CA THR A 196 -6.61 1.02 4.08
C THR A 196 -6.94 -0.02 2.99
N VAL A 197 -6.63 0.26 1.72
CA VAL A 197 -6.80 -0.72 0.63
C VAL A 197 -5.87 -1.92 0.81
N TRP A 198 -4.64 -1.72 1.27
CA TRP A 198 -3.74 -2.84 1.59
C TRP A 198 -4.34 -3.75 2.67
N ALA A 199 -4.87 -3.19 3.76
CA ALA A 199 -5.53 -3.98 4.81
C ALA A 199 -6.79 -4.68 4.28
N PHE A 200 -7.60 -4.02 3.44
CA PHE A 200 -8.72 -4.66 2.76
C PHE A 200 -8.29 -5.89 1.95
N ARG A 201 -7.13 -5.86 1.26
CA ARG A 201 -6.62 -7.02 0.52
C ARG A 201 -6.24 -8.18 1.43
N HIS A 202 -5.75 -7.90 2.64
CA HIS A 202 -5.54 -8.91 3.68
C HIS A 202 -6.85 -9.48 4.20
N LEU A 203 -7.85 -8.65 4.48
CA LEU A 203 -9.17 -9.12 4.86
C LEU A 203 -9.77 -10.05 3.78
N HIS A 204 -9.62 -9.68 2.50
CA HIS A 204 -10.03 -10.53 1.38
C HIS A 204 -9.25 -11.84 1.33
N LEU A 205 -7.95 -11.82 1.62
CA LEU A 205 -7.12 -13.03 1.69
C LEU A 205 -7.57 -13.95 2.83
N GLU A 206 -7.83 -13.41 4.02
CA GLU A 206 -8.28 -14.18 5.20
C GLU A 206 -9.65 -14.82 4.99
N VAL A 207 -10.60 -14.07 4.41
CA VAL A 207 -12.00 -14.52 4.29
C VAL A 207 -12.23 -15.35 3.02
N LEU A 208 -11.66 -14.93 1.88
CA LEU A 208 -11.90 -15.55 0.57
C LEU A 208 -10.71 -16.37 0.06
N GLY A 209 -9.65 -16.52 0.87
CA GLY A 209 -8.54 -17.42 0.61
C GLY A 209 -7.63 -17.01 -0.55
N ARG A 210 -7.73 -15.75 -1.03
CA ARG A 210 -6.90 -15.25 -2.13
C ARG A 210 -6.65 -13.75 -2.03
N TRP A 211 -5.51 -13.31 -2.53
CA TRP A 211 -5.21 -11.90 -2.74
C TRP A 211 -5.95 -11.35 -3.96
N PRO A 212 -6.72 -10.25 -3.82
CA PRO A 212 -7.36 -9.62 -4.95
C PRO A 212 -6.43 -8.62 -5.65
N GLY A 213 -6.55 -8.55 -6.97
CA GLY A 213 -5.78 -7.64 -7.79
C GLY A 213 -4.32 -8.04 -8.00
N ARG A 214 -3.56 -7.09 -8.53
CA ARG A 214 -2.18 -7.32 -8.94
C ARG A 214 -1.23 -7.36 -7.75
N GLN A 215 -0.23 -8.22 -7.89
CA GLN A 215 0.88 -8.33 -6.96
C GLN A 215 2.15 -7.85 -7.67
N TYR A 216 2.82 -6.88 -7.05
CA TYR A 216 4.07 -6.29 -7.52
C TYR A 216 5.24 -6.68 -6.60
N SER A 217 6.46 -6.73 -7.14
CA SER A 217 7.70 -6.96 -6.37
C SER A 217 8.71 -5.83 -6.53
N LEU A 218 9.52 -5.63 -5.49
CA LEU A 218 10.70 -4.75 -5.49
C LEU A 218 11.98 -5.52 -5.92
N PRO A 219 12.99 -4.87 -6.53
CA PRO A 219 12.97 -3.59 -7.23
C PRO A 219 13.07 -3.76 -8.78
N PRO A 220 12.95 -2.65 -9.54
CA PRO A 220 13.10 -2.60 -10.99
C PRO A 220 14.37 -3.31 -11.52
N PRO A 221 14.42 -3.67 -12.82
CA PRO A 221 13.57 -3.18 -13.91
C PRO A 221 12.25 -3.92 -14.13
N ASN A 222 12.01 -5.08 -13.50
CA ASN A 222 10.99 -5.98 -14.04
C ASN A 222 9.68 -6.08 -13.25
N GLU A 223 9.55 -5.52 -12.03
CA GLU A 223 8.32 -5.55 -11.22
C GLU A 223 7.64 -6.94 -11.09
N VAL A 224 8.34 -8.00 -11.48
CA VAL A 224 7.85 -9.37 -11.56
C VAL A 224 8.23 -10.07 -10.27
N LEU A 225 7.26 -10.70 -9.63
CA LEU A 225 7.50 -11.54 -8.47
C LEU A 225 8.58 -12.59 -8.79
N ASN A 226 9.49 -12.83 -7.85
CA ASN A 226 10.43 -13.95 -7.95
C ASN A 226 9.64 -15.29 -8.01
N PRO A 227 10.06 -16.29 -8.82
CA PRO A 227 9.42 -17.61 -8.83
C PRO A 227 9.24 -18.24 -7.43
N TYR A 228 10.22 -18.08 -6.53
CA TYR A 228 10.11 -18.51 -5.14
C TYR A 228 8.94 -17.84 -4.42
N TYR A 229 8.81 -16.52 -4.58
CA TYR A 229 7.70 -15.77 -3.99
C TYR A 229 6.36 -16.30 -4.51
N ARG A 230 6.22 -16.51 -5.83
CA ARG A 230 4.98 -17.03 -6.41
C ARG A 230 4.63 -18.42 -5.89
N LEU A 231 5.60 -19.31 -5.80
CA LEU A 231 5.38 -20.67 -5.28
C LEU A 231 4.93 -20.69 -3.82
N VAL A 232 5.42 -19.74 -3.00
CA VAL A 232 5.13 -19.72 -1.56
C VAL A 232 3.89 -18.88 -1.23
N GLN A 233 3.63 -17.80 -1.95
CA GLN A 233 2.64 -16.79 -1.58
C GLN A 233 1.43 -16.72 -2.53
N CYS A 234 1.57 -17.14 -3.80
CA CYS A 234 0.47 -17.02 -4.76
C CYS A 234 -0.45 -18.24 -4.77
N GLN A 235 -1.75 -17.99 -4.74
CA GLN A 235 -2.79 -19.00 -4.92
C GLN A 235 -3.18 -19.13 -6.40
N ASP A 236 -3.77 -20.27 -6.77
CA ASP A 236 -4.04 -20.63 -8.17
C ASP A 236 -4.95 -19.64 -8.89
N ALA A 237 -5.97 -19.14 -8.18
CA ALA A 237 -6.94 -18.18 -8.69
C ALA A 237 -6.46 -16.72 -8.63
N GLU A 238 -5.27 -16.44 -8.14
CA GLU A 238 -4.72 -15.07 -8.12
C GLU A 238 -4.10 -14.70 -9.47
N LEU A 239 -3.99 -13.39 -9.72
CA LEU A 239 -3.19 -12.92 -10.87
C LEU A 239 -1.73 -13.32 -10.68
N CYS A 240 -1.09 -13.76 -11.77
CA CYS A 240 0.20 -14.43 -11.74
C CYS A 240 1.36 -13.61 -11.12
N GLY A 241 1.28 -12.27 -11.12
CA GLY A 241 2.36 -11.42 -10.61
C GLY A 241 3.63 -11.43 -11.48
N CYS A 242 3.53 -11.93 -12.71
CA CYS A 242 4.56 -11.82 -13.75
C CYS A 242 4.40 -10.59 -14.67
N GLY A 243 3.53 -9.66 -14.29
CA GLY A 243 3.12 -8.52 -15.12
C GLY A 243 1.94 -8.81 -16.04
N SER A 244 1.47 -10.06 -16.16
CA SER A 244 0.22 -10.35 -16.87
C SER A 244 -0.97 -9.63 -16.22
N LEU A 245 -1.78 -8.98 -17.06
CA LEU A 245 -2.92 -8.19 -16.60
C LEU A 245 -4.16 -9.05 -16.30
N THR A 246 -4.20 -10.28 -16.82
CA THR A 246 -5.41 -11.12 -16.81
C THR A 246 -5.14 -12.58 -16.47
N ALA A 247 -3.92 -13.08 -16.65
CA ALA A 247 -3.64 -14.51 -16.50
C ALA A 247 -3.57 -14.91 -15.02
N ARG A 248 -4.23 -16.02 -14.69
CA ARG A 248 -4.19 -16.65 -13.37
C ARG A 248 -2.89 -17.41 -13.18
N TYR A 249 -2.42 -17.49 -11.93
CA TYR A 249 -1.13 -18.09 -11.63
C TYR A 249 -1.02 -19.54 -12.12
N VAL A 250 -2.06 -20.34 -11.89
CA VAL A 250 -2.12 -21.76 -12.27
C VAL A 250 -1.96 -22.00 -13.78
N GLU A 251 -2.48 -21.08 -14.59
CA GLU A 251 -2.43 -21.15 -16.06
C GLU A 251 -1.22 -20.43 -16.67
N CYS A 252 -0.48 -19.67 -15.86
CA CYS A 252 0.58 -18.81 -16.34
C CYS A 252 1.97 -19.32 -15.91
N CYS A 253 2.52 -18.85 -14.79
CA CYS A 253 3.87 -19.20 -14.38
C CYS A 253 3.95 -20.48 -13.53
N LYS A 254 2.86 -20.92 -12.87
CA LYS A 254 2.92 -22.08 -11.97
C LYS A 254 3.49 -23.34 -12.62
N PRO A 255 3.12 -23.73 -13.87
CA PRO A 255 3.71 -24.91 -14.50
C PRO A 255 5.23 -24.79 -14.71
N LYS A 256 5.73 -23.59 -15.01
CA LYS A 256 7.17 -23.33 -15.19
C LYS A 256 7.89 -23.28 -13.83
N ASP A 257 7.28 -22.63 -12.85
CA ASP A 257 7.85 -22.48 -11.51
C ASP A 257 7.97 -23.85 -10.83
N LEU A 258 6.98 -24.74 -10.97
CA LEU A 258 7.01 -26.11 -10.43
C LEU A 258 8.08 -27.02 -11.06
N ARG A 259 8.57 -26.70 -12.26
CA ARG A 259 9.71 -27.41 -12.90
C ARG A 259 11.07 -26.90 -12.42
N SER A 260 11.09 -25.83 -11.64
CA SER A 260 12.33 -25.25 -11.13
C SER A 260 12.72 -25.90 -9.80
N ASP A 261 14.02 -25.96 -9.53
CA ASP A 261 14.54 -26.41 -8.23
C ASP A 261 14.13 -25.43 -7.12
N PHE A 262 13.23 -25.85 -6.24
CA PHE A 262 12.70 -25.04 -5.14
C PHE A 262 13.79 -24.56 -4.18
N GLY A 263 14.75 -25.43 -3.83
CA GLY A 263 15.84 -25.10 -2.92
C GLY A 263 16.76 -24.02 -3.51
N ARG A 264 17.08 -24.14 -4.80
CA ARG A 264 17.86 -23.14 -5.53
C ARG A 264 17.13 -21.80 -5.61
N LEU A 265 15.83 -21.82 -5.89
CA LEU A 265 14.99 -20.62 -5.91
C LEU A 265 14.96 -19.92 -4.54
N ALA A 266 14.83 -20.68 -3.46
CA ALA A 266 14.85 -20.16 -2.10
C ALA A 266 16.20 -19.51 -1.74
N GLN A 267 17.31 -20.19 -2.06
CA GLN A 267 18.67 -19.67 -1.83
C GLN A 267 18.93 -18.39 -2.62
N GLU A 268 18.52 -18.35 -3.89
CA GLU A 268 18.66 -17.16 -4.74
C GLU A 268 17.83 -16.00 -4.19
N PHE A 269 16.62 -16.28 -3.69
CA PHE A 269 15.77 -15.29 -3.05
C PHE A 269 16.43 -14.70 -1.81
N VAL A 270 16.88 -15.53 -0.87
CA VAL A 270 17.54 -15.08 0.36
C VAL A 270 18.79 -14.27 0.05
N ARG A 271 19.61 -14.73 -0.91
CA ARG A 271 20.82 -14.00 -1.32
C ARG A 271 20.50 -12.62 -1.89
N ARG A 272 19.38 -12.47 -2.62
CA ARG A 272 18.97 -11.17 -3.20
C ARG A 272 18.30 -10.25 -2.21
N MET A 273 17.46 -10.79 -1.33
CA MET A 273 16.65 -10.00 -0.40
C MET A 273 17.34 -9.77 0.95
N GLY A 274 18.41 -10.50 1.24
CA GLY A 274 19.05 -10.55 2.56
C GLY A 274 18.29 -11.41 3.58
N GLY A 275 17.05 -11.83 3.30
CA GLY A 275 16.17 -12.51 4.24
C GLY A 275 15.21 -13.50 3.60
N LYS A 276 14.61 -14.34 4.43
CA LYS A 276 13.55 -15.29 4.06
C LYS A 276 12.19 -14.61 4.16
N LEU A 277 11.22 -15.07 3.37
CA LEU A 277 9.83 -14.59 3.40
C LEU A 277 9.23 -14.52 4.81
N GLY A 278 9.58 -15.47 5.68
CA GLY A 278 9.08 -15.53 7.06
C GLY A 278 9.80 -14.63 8.06
N ASP A 279 10.86 -13.92 7.65
CA ASP A 279 11.64 -13.05 8.56
C ASP A 279 11.01 -11.65 8.72
N ARG A 280 9.92 -11.36 7.99
CA ARG A 280 9.24 -10.05 8.04
C ARG A 280 8.41 -9.96 9.31
N GLN A 281 8.65 -8.94 10.11
CA GLN A 281 7.86 -8.63 11.30
C GLN A 281 8.06 -7.18 11.74
N PRO A 282 7.04 -6.53 12.34
CA PRO A 282 7.21 -5.22 12.94
C PRO A 282 8.35 -5.22 13.98
N PRO A 283 9.15 -4.16 14.08
CA PRO A 283 10.10 -4.01 15.18
C PRO A 283 9.36 -4.04 16.52
N GLN A 284 9.94 -4.67 17.55
CA GLN A 284 9.31 -4.77 18.87
C GLN A 284 8.85 -3.41 19.44
N PRO A 285 9.61 -2.30 19.33
CA PRO A 285 9.13 -1.00 19.81
C PRO A 285 7.87 -0.48 19.12
N VAL A 286 7.59 -0.91 17.88
CA VAL A 286 6.34 -0.58 17.17
C VAL A 286 5.18 -1.40 17.75
N VAL A 287 5.41 -2.69 18.02
CA VAL A 287 4.43 -3.57 18.67
C VAL A 287 4.08 -3.05 20.07
N ASP A 288 5.10 -2.83 20.91
CA ASP A 288 4.93 -2.36 22.29
C ASP A 288 4.13 -1.05 22.35
N PHE A 289 4.39 -0.12 21.43
CA PHE A 289 3.68 1.15 21.38
C PHE A 289 2.19 0.98 21.03
N VAL A 290 1.88 0.16 20.02
CA VAL A 290 0.49 -0.07 19.58
C VAL A 290 -0.31 -0.83 20.65
N GLU A 291 0.33 -1.74 21.39
CA GLU A 291 -0.27 -2.46 22.52
C GLU A 291 -0.39 -1.60 23.80
N GLY A 292 0.06 -0.34 23.77
CA GLY A 292 -0.01 0.60 24.90
C GLY A 292 1.06 0.40 25.97
N GLY A 293 2.06 -0.44 25.70
CA GLY A 293 3.15 -0.80 26.61
C GLY A 293 4.41 0.07 26.54
N GLY A 294 4.43 1.14 25.73
CA GLY A 294 5.65 1.94 25.53
C GLY A 294 5.44 3.36 25.00
N SER A 295 6.54 4.09 24.84
CA SER A 295 6.58 5.40 24.16
C SER A 295 6.72 5.22 22.65
N THR A 296 6.30 6.21 21.87
CA THR A 296 6.46 6.18 20.42
C THR A 296 7.95 5.99 20.05
N PRO A 297 8.29 5.02 19.18
CA PRO A 297 9.68 4.78 18.80
C PRO A 297 10.26 5.97 18.03
N LYS A 298 11.59 6.14 18.06
CA LYS A 298 12.22 7.24 17.30
C LYS A 298 12.18 6.97 15.81
N ILE A 299 11.86 7.99 15.01
CA ILE A 299 11.77 7.87 13.54
C ILE A 299 13.10 7.43 12.95
N ARG A 300 14.21 7.96 13.46
CA ARG A 300 15.55 7.53 13.05
C ARG A 300 15.75 6.03 13.19
N ASP A 301 15.28 5.42 14.27
CA ASP A 301 15.58 4.01 14.57
C ASP A 301 14.87 3.09 13.59
N VAL A 302 13.58 3.35 13.34
CA VAL A 302 12.79 2.56 12.40
C VAL A 302 13.20 2.75 10.93
N HIS A 303 13.93 3.83 10.61
CA HIS A 303 14.52 4.03 9.27
C HIS A 303 15.96 3.53 9.16
N ASN A 304 16.72 3.47 10.26
CA ASN A 304 18.13 3.04 10.29
C ASN A 304 18.31 1.53 10.40
N LEU A 305 17.31 0.77 10.84
CA LEU A 305 17.34 -0.71 10.90
C LEU A 305 17.73 -1.38 9.56
N MET A 306 17.65 -0.65 8.44
CA MET A 306 18.04 -1.12 7.11
C MET A 306 19.47 -0.75 6.66
N ALA A 307 20.18 0.13 7.37
CA ALA A 307 21.58 0.43 7.05
C ALA A 307 22.56 -0.63 7.60
N ALA A 308 22.17 -1.33 8.66
CA ALA A 308 23.03 -2.31 9.34
C ALA A 308 22.91 -3.75 8.80
N THR A 309 21.96 -4.04 7.90
CA THR A 309 21.64 -5.40 7.42
C THR A 309 22.00 -5.65 5.95
N VAL A 310 22.55 -4.67 5.23
CA VAL A 310 23.13 -4.91 3.89
C VAL A 310 24.53 -5.51 4.10
N PRO A 311 24.79 -6.77 3.69
CA PRO A 311 26.15 -7.25 3.63
C PRO A 311 26.88 -6.37 2.62
N THR A 312 27.92 -5.66 3.07
CA THR A 312 28.85 -5.00 2.17
C THR A 312 29.51 -6.10 1.32
N SER A 313 28.96 -6.38 0.14
CA SER A 313 29.69 -7.13 -0.87
C SER A 313 30.84 -6.24 -1.31
N LYS A 314 32.03 -6.52 -0.78
CA LYS A 314 33.26 -5.98 -1.36
C LYS A 314 33.32 -6.45 -2.82
N PRO A 315 33.53 -5.55 -3.79
CA PRO A 315 33.95 -5.99 -5.11
C PRO A 315 35.35 -6.61 -4.98
N ALA A 316 35.50 -7.81 -5.52
CA ALA A 316 36.81 -8.40 -5.83
C ALA A 316 37.32 -7.84 -7.17
#